data_AF-A0A1F3BV25-F1
#
_entry.id   AF-A0A1F3BV25-F1
#
_cell.length_a   1.000
_cell.length_b   1.000
_cell.length_c   1.000
_cell.angle_alpha   90.00
_cell.angle_beta   90.00
_cell.angle_gamma   90.00
#
_symmetry.space_group_name_H-M   'P 1'
#
loop_
_entity.id
_entity.type
_entity.pdbx_description
1 polymer ?
#
loop_
_entity_poly.entity_id
_entity_poly.type
_entity_poly.pdbx_seq_one_letter_code
_entity_poly.pdbx_strand_id
1 'polypeptide(L)'
;MRTFILSFFLLFNTLNFVSAQNNENEKELIKNVIQTAYIDGLHNKGELDLIEEGFHPGFNLLGVRDNSLTVYPIYTWIESYKKRKTDDPAPLSTEQKITCNYLQIDITGNAAMSKIELYKNGSLLFTDYLFLYKFNEGWRIVSKIYYKHN
;
A
#
# COMPACT_ATOMS: atom_id res chain seq x y z
N MET A 1 7.58 -5.79 48.99
CA MET A 1 7.44 -6.78 47.90
C MET A 1 6.13 -6.64 47.13
N ARG A 2 4.96 -6.64 47.80
CA ARG A 2 3.64 -6.58 47.15
C ARG A 2 3.37 -5.30 46.33
N THR A 3 3.77 -4.13 46.84
CA THR A 3 3.72 -2.84 46.13
C THR A 3 4.68 -2.77 44.94
N PHE A 4 5.88 -3.34 45.07
CA PHE A 4 6.85 -3.42 43.95
C PHE A 4 6.33 -4.30 42.80
N ILE A 5 5.67 -5.41 43.11
CA ILE A 5 5.07 -6.30 42.09
C ILE A 5 3.91 -5.59 41.37
N LEU A 6 3.07 -4.85 42.10
CA LEU A 6 1.99 -4.05 41.51
C LEU A 6 2.52 -2.93 40.60
N SER A 7 3.56 -2.21 41.02
CA SER A 7 4.20 -1.17 40.20
C SER A 7 4.87 -1.73 38.96
N PHE A 8 5.54 -2.88 39.05
CA PHE A 8 6.16 -3.55 37.91
C PHE A 8 5.11 -4.05 36.91
N PHE A 9 3.99 -4.59 37.39
CA PHE A 9 2.88 -5.02 36.54
C PHE A 9 2.22 -3.84 35.81
N LEU A 10 2.04 -2.70 36.48
CA LEU A 10 1.53 -1.46 35.87
C LEU A 10 2.47 -0.91 34.78
N LEU A 11 3.78 -0.86 35.04
CA LEU A 11 4.78 -0.41 34.06
C LEU A 11 4.88 -1.34 32.83
N PHE A 12 4.70 -2.64 33.02
CA PHE A 12 4.70 -3.59 31.89
C PHE A 12 3.47 -3.43 30.99
N ASN A 13 2.30 -3.11 31.57
CA ASN A 13 1.08 -2.87 30.81
C ASN A 13 1.13 -1.56 30.00
N THR A 14 1.74 -0.49 30.52
CA THR A 14 1.87 0.78 29.79
C THR A 14 2.79 0.69 28.59
N LEU A 15 3.89 -0.07 28.67
CA LEU A 15 4.83 -0.27 27.55
C LEU A 15 4.18 -1.01 26.37
N ASN A 16 3.45 -2.11 26.65
CA ASN A 16 2.76 -2.86 25.60
C ASN A 16 1.68 -2.02 24.90
N PHE A 17 0.98 -1.16 25.64
CA PHE A 17 -0.04 -0.27 25.08
C PHE A 17 0.56 0.78 24.12
N VAL A 18 1.69 1.40 24.49
CA VAL A 18 2.38 2.38 23.63
C VAL A 18 2.89 1.74 22.34
N SER A 19 3.50 0.54 22.42
CA SER A 19 3.97 -0.18 21.23
C SER A 19 2.81 -0.57 20.29
N ALA A 20 1.68 -1.02 20.83
CA ALA A 20 0.50 -1.34 20.04
C ALA A 20 -0.10 -0.10 19.36
N GLN A 21 -0.22 1.02 20.08
CA GLN A 21 -0.71 2.28 19.53
C GLN A 21 0.19 2.81 18.40
N ASN A 22 1.52 2.67 18.56
CA ASN A 22 2.45 3.03 17.51
C ASN A 22 2.25 2.18 16.25
N ASN A 23 2.10 0.86 16.42
CA ASN A 23 1.90 -0.05 15.28
C ASN A 23 0.60 0.28 14.50
N GLU A 24 -0.51 0.54 15.20
CA GLU A 24 -1.76 0.92 14.53
C GLU A 24 -1.65 2.26 13.78
N ASN A 25 -0.93 3.24 14.33
CA ASN A 25 -0.65 4.48 13.61
C ASN A 25 0.16 4.23 12.32
N GLU A 26 1.20 3.40 12.39
CA GLU A 26 2.00 3.06 11.21
C GLU A 26 1.17 2.32 10.15
N LYS A 27 0.26 1.41 10.55
CA LYS A 27 -0.67 0.75 9.61
C LYS A 27 -1.58 1.76 8.91
N GLU A 28 -2.06 2.77 9.63
CA GLU A 28 -2.91 3.81 9.04
C GLU A 28 -2.12 4.69 8.05
N LEU A 29 -0.87 5.03 8.37
CA LEU A 29 0.01 5.72 7.42
C LEU A 29 0.26 4.89 6.16
N ILE A 30 0.47 3.58 6.28
CA ILE A 30 0.61 2.66 5.14
C ILE A 30 -0.68 2.62 4.30
N LYS A 31 -1.84 2.51 4.93
CA LYS A 31 -3.14 2.56 4.22
C LYS A 31 -3.29 3.88 3.47
N ASN A 32 -2.94 5.00 4.08
CA ASN A 32 -3.02 6.31 3.44
C ASN A 32 -2.12 6.38 2.20
N VAL A 33 -0.88 5.93 2.29
CA VAL A 33 0.03 5.88 1.13
C VAL A 33 -0.51 5.00 0.01
N ILE A 34 -1.04 3.80 0.34
CA ILE A 34 -1.64 2.91 -0.64
C ILE A 34 -2.89 3.57 -1.26
N GLN A 35 -3.74 4.17 -0.45
CA GLN A 35 -4.97 4.81 -0.90
C GLN A 35 -4.67 5.97 -1.85
N THR A 36 -3.81 6.92 -1.45
CA THR A 36 -3.55 8.15 -2.21
C THR A 36 -2.74 7.88 -3.48
N ALA A 37 -1.63 7.16 -3.37
CA ALA A 37 -0.71 6.98 -4.49
C ALA A 37 -1.14 5.87 -5.44
N TYR A 38 -1.64 4.75 -4.88
CA TYR A 38 -1.92 3.57 -5.68
C TYR A 38 -3.38 3.51 -6.15
N ILE A 39 -4.34 3.63 -5.24
CA ILE A 39 -5.76 3.48 -5.58
C ILE A 39 -6.28 4.75 -6.24
N ASP A 40 -6.19 5.89 -5.57
CA ASP A 40 -6.73 7.15 -6.06
C ASP A 40 -5.86 7.71 -7.20
N GLY A 41 -4.54 7.73 -7.00
CA GLY A 41 -3.57 8.15 -7.99
C GLY A 41 -3.55 7.25 -9.22
N LEU A 42 -2.89 6.10 -9.12
CA LEU A 42 -2.56 5.31 -10.30
C LEU A 42 -3.78 4.64 -10.96
N HIS A 43 -4.69 4.05 -10.17
CA HIS A 43 -5.87 3.37 -10.69
C HIS A 43 -7.01 4.34 -11.05
N ASN A 44 -7.28 5.33 -10.20
CA ASN A 44 -8.47 6.19 -10.34
C ASN A 44 -8.21 7.57 -10.97
N LYS A 45 -7.10 7.71 -11.71
CA LYS A 45 -6.72 8.94 -12.44
C LYS A 45 -6.49 10.17 -11.52
N GLY A 46 -5.98 9.97 -10.30
CA GLY A 46 -5.65 11.04 -9.34
C GLY A 46 -4.47 11.91 -9.78
N GLU A 47 -3.82 12.64 -8.87
CA GLU A 47 -2.71 13.53 -9.24
C GLU A 47 -1.36 12.81 -9.34
N LEU A 48 -0.54 13.20 -10.31
CA LEU A 48 0.75 12.55 -10.57
C LEU A 48 1.71 12.69 -9.39
N ASP A 49 1.76 13.86 -8.77
CA ASP A 49 2.66 14.15 -7.65
C ASP A 49 2.42 13.17 -6.49
N LEU A 50 1.15 12.85 -6.20
CA LEU A 50 0.79 11.87 -5.16
C LEU A 50 1.26 10.45 -5.50
N ILE A 51 1.26 10.10 -6.79
CA ILE A 51 1.81 8.81 -7.25
C ILE A 51 3.33 8.79 -7.01
N GLU A 52 4.03 9.84 -7.41
CA GLU A 52 5.49 9.94 -7.29
C GLU A 52 5.96 10.00 -5.82
N GLU A 53 5.18 10.62 -4.94
CA GLU A 53 5.43 10.62 -3.48
C GLU A 53 5.32 9.21 -2.88
N GLY A 54 4.23 8.50 -3.19
CA GLY A 54 3.95 7.19 -2.58
C GLY A 54 4.76 6.02 -3.15
N PHE A 55 5.25 6.10 -4.39
CA PHE A 55 6.10 5.07 -5.00
C PHE A 55 7.58 5.45 -4.91
N HIS A 56 8.42 4.54 -4.43
CA HIS A 56 9.86 4.74 -4.48
C HIS A 56 10.37 4.65 -5.93
N PRO A 57 11.35 5.46 -6.38
CA PRO A 57 11.86 5.40 -7.77
C PRO A 57 12.44 4.04 -8.15
N GLY A 58 12.95 3.30 -7.17
CA GLY A 58 13.43 1.91 -7.33
C GLY A 58 12.33 0.84 -7.33
N PHE A 59 11.05 1.21 -7.43
CA PHE A 59 9.94 0.27 -7.42
C PHE A 59 9.98 -0.69 -8.60
N ASN A 60 9.70 -1.97 -8.33
CA ASN A 60 9.50 -3.00 -9.33
C ASN A 60 8.20 -3.77 -9.08
N LEU A 61 7.39 -3.91 -10.12
CA LEU A 61 6.33 -4.89 -10.18
C LEU A 61 6.89 -6.20 -10.73
N LEU A 62 6.71 -7.27 -9.96
CA LEU A 62 7.07 -8.62 -10.34
C LEU A 62 5.81 -9.39 -10.70
N GLY A 63 5.74 -9.90 -11.92
CA GLY A 63 4.62 -10.72 -12.42
C GLY A 63 5.09 -12.04 -12.99
N VAL A 64 4.23 -13.04 -13.01
CA VAL A 64 4.50 -14.33 -13.66
C VAL A 64 3.62 -14.46 -14.90
N ARG A 65 4.25 -14.72 -16.05
CA ARG A 65 3.57 -15.01 -17.32
C ARG A 65 4.31 -16.14 -18.02
N ASP A 66 3.58 -17.15 -18.48
CA ASP A 66 4.16 -18.29 -19.23
C ASP A 66 5.36 -18.92 -18.49
N ASN A 67 5.21 -19.10 -17.17
CA ASN A 67 6.25 -19.59 -16.23
C ASN A 67 7.55 -18.76 -16.19
N SER A 68 7.51 -17.51 -16.68
CA SER A 68 8.63 -16.59 -16.69
C SER A 68 8.35 -15.38 -15.79
N LEU A 69 9.38 -14.94 -15.06
CA LEU A 69 9.32 -13.74 -14.26
C LEU A 69 9.42 -12.50 -15.15
N THR A 70 8.48 -11.58 -14.97
CA THR A 70 8.46 -10.27 -15.63
C THR A 70 8.70 -9.18 -14.60
N VAL A 71 9.47 -8.17 -14.98
CA VAL A 71 9.80 -7.01 -14.14
C VAL A 71 9.30 -5.77 -14.86
N TYR A 72 8.37 -5.04 -14.23
CA TYR A 72 7.88 -3.76 -14.73
C TYR A 72 8.29 -2.65 -13.77
N PRO A 73 9.21 -1.76 -14.17
CA PRO A 73 9.58 -0.60 -13.37
C PRO A 73 8.44 0.41 -13.27
N ILE A 74 8.44 1.25 -12.23
CA ILE A 74 7.40 2.26 -12.00
C ILE A 74 7.21 3.24 -13.18
N TYR A 75 8.27 3.59 -13.91
CA TYR A 75 8.18 4.54 -15.03
C TYR A 75 7.21 4.06 -16.11
N THR A 76 7.13 2.75 -16.37
CA THR A 76 6.20 2.16 -17.34
C THR A 76 4.74 2.40 -16.95
N TRP A 77 4.46 2.40 -15.66
CA TRP A 77 3.14 2.67 -15.10
C TRP A 77 2.81 4.15 -15.13
N ILE A 78 3.78 5.02 -14.82
CA ILE A 78 3.63 6.48 -14.90
C ILE A 78 3.38 6.92 -16.35
N GLU A 79 4.13 6.40 -17.32
CA GLU A 79 3.93 6.70 -18.74
C GLU A 79 2.55 6.23 -19.21
N SER A 80 2.17 5.00 -18.84
CA SER A 80 0.84 4.47 -19.15
C SER A 80 -0.27 5.31 -18.53
N TYR A 81 -0.07 5.80 -17.30
CA TYR A 81 -0.99 6.71 -16.62
C TYR A 81 -1.10 8.05 -17.35
N LYS A 82 0.03 8.68 -17.69
CA LYS A 82 0.08 9.96 -18.43
C LYS A 82 -0.69 9.83 -19.74
N LYS A 83 -0.42 8.77 -20.50
CA LYS A 83 -1.12 8.48 -21.76
C LYS A 83 -2.63 8.33 -21.56
N ARG A 84 -3.10 7.56 -20.57
CA ARG A 84 -4.54 7.41 -20.29
C ARG A 84 -5.21 8.74 -19.94
N LYS A 85 -4.55 9.59 -19.14
CA LYS A 85 -5.09 10.91 -18.76
C LYS A 85 -5.16 11.88 -19.94
N THR A 86 -4.23 11.78 -20.89
CA THR A 86 -4.26 12.56 -22.14
C THR A 86 -5.32 12.06 -23.12
N ASP A 87 -5.39 10.74 -23.35
CA ASP A 87 -6.31 10.15 -24.32
C ASP A 87 -7.78 10.22 -23.85
N ASP A 88 -8.01 10.13 -22.54
CA ASP A 88 -9.33 10.20 -21.91
C ASP A 88 -9.26 11.01 -20.60
N PRO A 89 -9.43 12.34 -20.66
CA PRO A 89 -9.31 13.22 -19.51
C PRO A 89 -10.54 13.20 -18.59
N ALA A 90 -11.64 12.55 -19.01
CA ALA A 90 -12.86 12.53 -18.23
C ALA A 90 -12.66 11.77 -16.90
N PRO A 91 -13.27 12.25 -15.80
CA PRO A 91 -13.25 11.54 -14.54
C PRO A 91 -13.94 10.18 -14.70
N LEU A 92 -13.43 9.18 -13.98
CA LEU A 92 -14.05 7.86 -13.96
C LEU A 92 -15.43 7.93 -13.31
N SER A 93 -16.41 7.25 -13.91
CA SER A 93 -17.68 6.97 -13.26
C SER A 93 -17.47 6.09 -12.01
N THR A 94 -18.44 6.07 -11.11
CA THR A 94 -18.37 5.26 -9.88
C THR A 94 -18.11 3.78 -10.16
N GLU A 95 -18.70 3.24 -11.23
CA GLU A 95 -18.57 1.84 -11.66
C GLU A 95 -17.19 1.56 -12.29
N GLN A 96 -16.51 2.59 -12.78
CA GLN A 96 -15.19 2.47 -13.38
C GLN A 96 -14.07 2.53 -12.34
N LYS A 97 -14.32 3.11 -11.16
CA LYS A 97 -13.34 3.24 -10.09
C LYS A 97 -12.95 1.90 -9.49
N ILE A 98 -11.67 1.78 -9.16
CA ILE A 98 -11.12 0.71 -8.36
C ILE A 98 -11.31 1.05 -6.88
N THR A 99 -11.79 0.08 -6.11
CA THR A 99 -11.82 0.14 -4.64
C THR A 99 -10.87 -0.89 -4.04
N CYS A 100 -10.45 -0.67 -2.80
CA CYS A 100 -9.44 -1.46 -2.13
C CYS A 100 -9.94 -1.99 -0.78
N ASN A 101 -9.82 -3.31 -0.57
CA ASN A 101 -9.98 -3.93 0.73
C ASN A 101 -8.60 -4.26 1.30
N TYR A 102 -8.34 -3.82 2.53
CA TYR A 102 -7.10 -4.12 3.25
C TYR A 102 -7.27 -5.40 4.07
N LEU A 103 -6.61 -6.47 3.68
CA LEU A 103 -6.74 -7.77 4.34
C LEU A 103 -5.74 -7.94 5.48
N GLN A 104 -4.50 -7.52 5.25
CA GLN A 104 -3.41 -7.68 6.22
C GLN A 104 -2.37 -6.60 6.00
N ILE A 105 -1.85 -6.04 7.10
CA ILE A 105 -0.66 -5.20 7.11
C ILE A 105 0.26 -5.72 8.22
N ASP A 106 1.46 -6.14 7.85
CA ASP A 106 2.51 -6.58 8.77
C ASP A 106 3.67 -5.59 8.73
N ILE A 107 4.24 -5.29 9.90
CA ILE A 107 5.29 -4.28 10.06
C ILE A 107 6.39 -4.84 10.96
N THR A 108 7.62 -4.82 10.46
CA THR A 108 8.83 -5.18 11.21
C THR A 108 9.87 -4.08 11.04
N GLY A 109 10.11 -3.30 12.09
CA GLY A 109 11.02 -2.16 12.04
C GLY A 109 10.55 -1.11 11.03
N ASN A 110 11.35 -0.83 10.01
CA ASN A 110 11.00 0.08 8.92
C ASN A 110 10.49 -0.63 7.66
N ALA A 111 10.32 -1.95 7.68
CA ALA A 111 9.80 -2.74 6.57
C ALA A 111 8.33 -3.11 6.81
N ALA A 112 7.53 -3.16 5.75
CA ALA A 112 6.14 -3.59 5.83
C ALA A 112 5.68 -4.36 4.60
N MET A 113 4.67 -5.20 4.79
CA MET A 113 3.92 -5.87 3.73
C MET A 113 2.43 -5.61 3.92
N SER A 114 1.74 -5.31 2.82
CA SER A 114 0.29 -5.17 2.78
C SER A 114 -0.31 -6.15 1.77
N LYS A 115 -1.26 -6.98 2.22
CA LYS A 115 -2.10 -7.79 1.35
C LYS A 115 -3.42 -7.06 1.14
N ILE A 116 -3.72 -6.74 -0.11
CA ILE A 116 -4.94 -6.01 -0.47
C ILE A 116 -5.69 -6.70 -1.59
N GLU A 117 -6.97 -6.40 -1.69
CA GLU A 117 -7.83 -6.82 -2.80
C GLU A 117 -8.37 -5.60 -3.54
N LEU A 118 -8.29 -5.65 -4.86
CA LEU A 118 -8.79 -4.59 -5.74
C LEU A 118 -10.08 -5.03 -6.40
N TYR A 119 -11.09 -4.19 -6.31
CA TYR A 119 -12.41 -4.44 -6.88
C TYR A 119 -12.77 -3.38 -7.91
N LYS A 120 -13.55 -3.79 -8.92
CA LYS A 120 -14.21 -2.88 -9.86
C LYS A 120 -15.66 -3.29 -10.00
N ASN A 121 -16.58 -2.37 -9.74
CA ASN A 121 -18.01 -2.63 -9.79
C ASN A 121 -18.43 -3.90 -9.01
N GLY A 122 -17.85 -4.11 -7.83
CA GLY A 122 -18.10 -5.29 -6.99
C GLY A 122 -17.39 -6.58 -7.42
N SER A 123 -16.75 -6.63 -8.60
CA SER A 123 -15.96 -7.78 -9.04
C SER A 123 -14.52 -7.69 -8.53
N LEU A 124 -14.03 -8.77 -7.91
CA LEU A 124 -12.63 -8.89 -7.47
C LEU A 124 -11.72 -9.03 -8.70
N LEU A 125 -10.75 -8.14 -8.85
CA LEU A 125 -9.82 -8.14 -9.98
C LEU A 125 -8.44 -8.66 -9.61
N PHE A 126 -7.91 -8.24 -8.46
CA PHE A 126 -6.56 -8.57 -8.04
C PHE A 126 -6.47 -8.81 -6.54
N THR A 127 -5.60 -9.75 -6.15
CA THR A 127 -5.01 -9.75 -4.81
C THR A 127 -3.55 -9.34 -4.95
N ASP A 128 -3.20 -8.21 -4.36
CA ASP A 128 -1.85 -7.67 -4.42
C ASP A 128 -1.13 -7.88 -3.09
N TYR A 129 0.18 -8.11 -3.18
CA TYR A 129 1.10 -8.03 -2.06
C TYR A 129 2.05 -6.86 -2.33
N LEU A 130 1.84 -5.78 -1.58
CA LEU A 130 2.64 -4.58 -1.64
C LEU A 130 3.71 -4.64 -0.57
N PHE A 131 4.94 -4.34 -0.95
CA PHE A 131 6.06 -4.17 -0.02
C PHE A 131 6.39 -2.70 0.11
N LEU A 132 6.62 -2.26 1.34
CA LEU A 132 6.90 -0.86 1.67
C LEU A 132 8.11 -0.76 2.59
N TYR A 133 8.83 0.35 2.47
CA TYR A 133 9.81 0.79 3.46
C TYR A 133 9.47 2.19 3.96
N LYS A 134 9.77 2.43 5.24
CA LYS A 134 9.73 3.76 5.85
C LYS A 134 11.09 4.43 5.68
N PHE A 135 11.09 5.54 4.97
CA PHE A 135 12.20 6.46 4.80
C PHE A 135 12.04 7.67 5.72
N ASN A 136 12.97 8.62 5.68
CA ASN A 136 12.91 9.83 6.50
C ASN A 136 11.67 10.67 6.17
N GLU A 137 11.25 10.67 4.91
CA GLU A 137 10.07 11.35 4.40
C GLU A 137 8.74 10.59 4.64
N GLY A 138 8.80 9.31 5.01
CA GLY A 138 7.61 8.48 5.26
C GLY A 138 7.63 7.13 4.55
N TRP A 139 6.49 6.44 4.57
CA TRP A 139 6.32 5.15 3.91
C TRP A 139 6.25 5.29 2.40
N ARG A 140 6.92 4.40 1.67
CA ARG A 140 6.86 4.33 0.21
C ARG A 140 6.73 2.89 -0.26
N ILE A 141 5.96 2.68 -1.33
CA ILE A 141 5.79 1.39 -1.99
C ILE A 141 7.04 1.11 -2.81
N VAL A 142 7.71 -0.02 -2.52
CA VAL A 142 9.00 -0.40 -3.14
C VAL A 142 8.90 -1.63 -4.04
N SER A 143 7.86 -2.45 -3.90
CA SER A 143 7.67 -3.61 -4.77
C SER A 143 6.21 -4.09 -4.71
N LYS A 144 5.81 -4.83 -5.74
CA LYS A 144 4.51 -5.48 -5.82
C LYS A 144 4.64 -6.85 -6.50
N ILE A 145 3.94 -7.84 -5.96
CA ILE A 145 3.49 -9.03 -6.71
C ILE A 145 1.96 -9.10 -6.67
N TYR A 146 1.36 -9.89 -7.55
CA TYR A 146 -0.10 -10.00 -7.61
C TYR A 146 -0.59 -11.35 -8.10
N TYR A 147 -1.84 -11.63 -7.77
CA TYR A 147 -2.67 -12.61 -8.44
C TYR A 147 -3.81 -11.89 -9.15
N LYS A 148 -4.03 -12.19 -10.43
CA LYS A 148 -5.16 -11.67 -11.20
C LYS A 148 -6.31 -12.66 -11.13
N HIS A 149 -7.46 -12.20 -10.64
CA HIS A 149 -8.70 -12.96 -10.64
C HIS A 149 -9.39 -12.84 -12.01
N ASN A 150 -10.08 -13.92 -12.41
CA ASN A 150 -10.76 -14.03 -13.71
C ASN A 150 -12.22 -13.62 -13.59
#